data_AF-A0A7M3Y2Q3-F1
#
_entry.id   AF-A0A7M3Y2Q3-F1
#
_cell.length_a   1.000
_cell.length_b   1.000
_cell.length_c   1.000
_cell.angle_alpha   90.00
_cell.angle_beta   90.00
_cell.angle_gamma   90.00
#
_symmetry.space_group_name_H-M   'P 1'
#
loop_
_entity.id
_entity.type
_entity.pdbx_description
1 polymer ?
#
loop_
_entity_poly.entity_id
_entity_poly.type
_entity_poly.pdbx_seq_one_letter_code
_entity_poly.pdbx_strand_id
1 'polypeptide(L)'
;DLREASQLEGFDLIVVAVDRPLPRRLVHSTNVPWIDLRSTGRGMLVLTHLDAPERISYQTPDHAPASCQAEGVLEAGFVQVGFALAAAVGAQWVIDQVVHGRSPAKAMMMDAAYGGLSFGPLPEVNA
;
A
#
# COMPACT_ATOMS: atom_id res chain seq x y z
N ASP A 1 -19.91 -3.68 0.87
CA ASP A 1 -18.79 -4.29 1.62
C ASP A 1 -18.27 -5.46 0.80
N LEU A 2 -16.95 -5.59 0.64
CA LEU A 2 -16.33 -6.68 -0.11
C LEU A 2 -16.17 -7.88 0.82
N ARG A 3 -16.88 -8.97 0.52
CA ARG A 3 -17.03 -10.14 1.38
C ARG A 3 -16.78 -11.45 0.64
N GLU A 4 -17.00 -11.46 -0.67
CA GLU A 4 -16.95 -12.67 -1.50
C GLU A 4 -16.10 -12.41 -2.75
N ALA A 5 -15.40 -13.45 -3.22
CA ALA A 5 -14.52 -13.36 -4.37
C ALA A 5 -15.26 -13.05 -5.69
N SER A 6 -16.51 -13.50 -5.82
CA SER A 6 -17.37 -13.24 -6.99
C SER A 6 -17.60 -11.74 -7.23
N GLN A 7 -17.52 -10.91 -6.19
CA GLN A 7 -17.63 -9.45 -6.32
C GLN A 7 -16.43 -8.81 -7.04
N LEU A 8 -15.35 -9.56 -7.27
CA LEU A 8 -14.15 -9.12 -7.99
C LEU A 8 -14.14 -9.62 -9.45
N GLU A 9 -15.16 -10.36 -9.89
CA GLU A 9 -15.27 -10.82 -11.27
C GLU A 9 -15.54 -9.65 -12.24
N GLY A 10 -14.94 -9.72 -13.42
CA GLY A 10 -15.13 -8.72 -14.49
C GLY A 10 -14.28 -7.46 -14.38
N PHE A 11 -13.41 -7.35 -13.38
CA PHE A 11 -12.44 -6.24 -13.28
C PHE A 11 -11.09 -6.61 -13.89
N ASP A 12 -10.49 -5.68 -14.64
CA ASP A 12 -9.17 -5.84 -15.26
C ASP A 12 -8.02 -5.41 -14.33
N LEU A 13 -8.28 -4.51 -13.39
CA LEU A 13 -7.35 -3.99 -12.39
C LEU A 13 -8.08 -3.78 -11.07
N ILE A 14 -7.41 -4.03 -9.94
CA ILE A 14 -7.98 -3.81 -8.61
C ILE A 14 -7.09 -2.87 -7.78
N VAL A 15 -7.68 -1.78 -7.29
CA VAL A 15 -7.05 -0.89 -6.30
C VAL A 15 -7.73 -1.14 -4.96
N VAL A 16 -6.97 -1.60 -3.96
CA VAL A 16 -7.49 -1.83 -2.61
C VAL A 16 -6.90 -0.85 -1.61
N ALA A 17 -7.76 -0.05 -0.98
CA ALA A 17 -7.42 0.98 0.00
C ALA A 17 -8.41 0.94 1.18
N VAL A 18 -8.48 -0.23 1.83
CA VAL A 18 -9.44 -0.51 2.93
C VAL A 18 -8.73 -0.53 4.28
N ASP A 19 -9.52 -0.52 5.34
CA ASP A 19 -9.09 -0.52 6.75
C ASP A 19 -9.01 -1.92 7.39
N ARG A 20 -9.58 -2.95 6.75
CA ARG A 20 -9.66 -4.32 7.29
C ARG A 20 -8.86 -5.34 6.48
N PRO A 21 -8.36 -6.41 7.10
CA PRO A 21 -7.53 -7.41 6.43
C PRO A 21 -8.33 -8.34 5.50
N LEU A 22 -9.58 -8.69 5.84
CA LEU A 22 -10.38 -9.66 5.06
C LEU A 22 -10.56 -9.22 3.59
N PRO A 23 -11.01 -7.99 3.27
CA PRO A 23 -11.11 -7.57 1.87
C PRO A 23 -9.76 -7.53 1.14
N ARG A 24 -8.66 -7.19 1.85
CA ARG A 24 -7.31 -7.23 1.26
C ARG A 24 -6.94 -8.64 0.83
N ARG A 25 -7.18 -9.63 1.70
CA ARG A 25 -6.90 -11.04 1.39
C ARG A 25 -7.73 -11.57 0.24
N LEU A 26 -8.99 -11.15 0.11
CA LEU A 26 -9.81 -11.49 -1.06
C LEU A 26 -9.13 -10.98 -2.34
N VAL A 27 -8.70 -9.72 -2.36
CA VAL A 27 -7.96 -9.14 -3.51
C VAL A 27 -6.63 -9.85 -3.77
N HIS A 28 -5.84 -10.12 -2.72
CA HIS A 28 -4.55 -10.81 -2.85
C HIS A 28 -4.66 -12.23 -3.40
N SER A 29 -5.81 -12.88 -3.21
CA SER A 29 -6.08 -14.23 -3.73
C SER A 29 -6.53 -14.27 -5.20
N THR A 30 -6.74 -13.10 -5.83
CA THR A 30 -7.15 -13.04 -7.24
C THR A 30 -5.97 -13.20 -8.20
N ASN A 31 -6.27 -13.59 -9.43
CA ASN A 31 -5.32 -13.55 -10.55
C ASN A 31 -5.34 -12.21 -11.31
N VAL A 32 -6.12 -11.24 -10.84
CA VAL A 32 -6.22 -9.91 -11.45
C VAL A 32 -5.08 -9.04 -10.93
N PRO A 33 -4.40 -8.25 -11.78
CA PRO A 33 -3.39 -7.31 -11.30
C PRO A 33 -3.98 -6.35 -10.25
N TRP A 34 -3.33 -6.28 -9.10
CA TRP A 34 -3.76 -5.41 -8.01
C TRP A 34 -2.63 -4.59 -7.39
N ILE A 35 -3.03 -3.48 -6.76
CA ILE A 35 -2.24 -2.64 -5.86
C ILE A 35 -2.98 -2.44 -4.53
N ASP A 36 -2.28 -2.67 -3.42
CA ASP A 36 -2.76 -2.49 -2.06
C ASP A 36 -2.09 -1.28 -1.43
N LEU A 37 -2.92 -0.27 -1.16
CA LEU A 37 -2.53 1.04 -0.67
C LEU A 37 -2.95 1.17 0.79
N ARG A 38 -1.97 1.41 1.64
CA ARG A 38 -2.20 1.60 3.07
C ARG A 38 -1.49 2.83 3.53
N SER A 39 -2.04 3.48 4.55
CA SER A 39 -1.40 4.61 5.19
C SER A 39 -1.72 4.60 6.66
N THR A 40 -0.71 4.94 7.46
CA THR A 40 -0.89 5.30 8.86
C THR A 40 0.00 6.48 9.15
N GLY A 41 -0.60 7.51 9.72
CA GLY A 41 0.00 8.79 9.94
C GLY A 41 0.63 9.40 8.70
N ARG A 42 1.93 9.69 8.77
CA ARG A 42 2.66 10.38 7.69
C ARG A 42 3.24 9.41 6.65
N GLY A 43 3.10 8.10 6.86
CA GLY A 43 3.65 7.08 6.00
C GLY A 43 2.61 6.38 5.13
N MET A 44 3.11 5.62 4.16
CA MET A 44 2.33 4.70 3.36
C MET A 44 3.04 3.34 3.23
N LEU A 45 2.26 2.30 2.96
CA LEU A 45 2.74 1.01 2.51
C LEU A 45 2.04 0.67 1.20
N VAL A 46 2.83 0.17 0.25
CA VAL A 46 2.36 -0.25 -1.07
C VAL A 46 2.79 -1.69 -1.30
N LEU A 47 1.81 -2.55 -1.59
CA LEU A 47 2.03 -3.93 -2.06
C LEU A 47 1.39 -4.08 -3.45
N THR A 48 1.92 -4.97 -4.27
CA THR A 48 1.31 -5.34 -5.55
C THR A 48 1.28 -6.85 -5.71
N HIS A 49 0.50 -7.34 -6.69
CA HIS A 49 0.50 -8.75 -7.10
C HIS A 49 1.87 -9.30 -7.52
N LEU A 50 2.89 -8.45 -7.69
CA LEU A 50 4.27 -8.85 -7.98
C LEU A 50 5.13 -9.04 -6.71
N ASP A 51 4.59 -8.76 -5.53
CA ASP A 51 5.26 -9.01 -4.27
C ASP A 51 5.36 -10.50 -3.93
N ALA A 52 6.43 -10.84 -3.21
CA ALA A 52 6.58 -12.18 -2.64
C ALA A 52 5.38 -12.50 -1.73
N PRO A 53 4.74 -13.68 -1.88
CA PRO A 53 3.60 -14.08 -1.06
C PRO A 53 3.87 -14.00 0.45
N GLU A 54 5.10 -14.29 0.87
CA GLU A 54 5.52 -14.21 2.27
C GLU A 54 5.48 -12.76 2.78
N ARG A 55 5.91 -11.79 1.95
CA ARG A 55 5.81 -10.36 2.28
C ARG A 55 4.36 -9.92 2.38
N ILE A 56 3.51 -10.35 1.45
CA ILE A 56 2.08 -10.01 1.45
C ILE A 56 1.41 -10.55 2.72
N SER A 57 1.67 -11.83 3.05
CA SER A 57 1.13 -12.47 4.25
C SER A 57 1.64 -11.81 5.53
N TYR A 58 2.95 -11.58 5.64
CA TYR A 58 3.57 -10.92 6.79
C TYR A 58 2.98 -9.53 7.02
N GLN A 59 2.73 -8.78 5.95
CA GLN A 59 2.16 -7.44 6.03
C GLN A 59 0.64 -7.44 6.22
N THR A 60 -0.07 -8.58 6.15
CA THR A 60 -1.55 -8.64 6.24
C THR A 60 -2.03 -9.51 7.41
N PRO A 61 -1.61 -9.20 8.66
CA PRO A 61 -2.08 -9.92 9.84
C PRO A 61 -3.56 -9.63 10.10
N ASP A 62 -4.16 -10.43 10.98
CA ASP A 62 -5.49 -10.11 11.51
C ASP A 62 -5.43 -8.89 12.43
N HIS A 63 -6.36 -7.97 12.22
CA HIS A 63 -6.53 -6.77 13.05
C HIS A 63 -7.95 -6.20 12.90
N ALA A 64 -8.38 -5.42 13.90
CA ALA A 64 -9.60 -4.63 13.84
C ALA A 64 -9.48 -3.50 12.79
N PRO A 65 -10.60 -2.95 12.26
CA PRO A 65 -10.56 -1.76 11.40
C PRO A 65 -9.59 -0.69 11.93
N ALA A 66 -8.68 -0.23 11.07
CA ALA A 66 -7.63 0.71 11.47
C ALA A 66 -7.78 2.06 10.76
N SER A 67 -7.56 3.14 11.51
CA SER A 67 -7.53 4.50 10.97
C SER A 67 -6.24 4.76 10.18
N CYS A 68 -6.32 5.66 9.20
CA CYS A 68 -5.13 6.22 8.56
C CYS A 68 -4.41 7.24 9.43
N GLN A 69 -5.01 7.66 10.55
CA GLN A 69 -4.41 8.56 11.53
C GLN A 69 -3.82 7.76 12.68
N ALA A 70 -2.69 8.21 13.21
CA ALA A 70 -2.21 7.70 14.50
C ALA A 70 -3.15 8.15 15.62
N GLU A 71 -3.23 7.36 16.68
CA GLU A 71 -4.05 7.66 17.86
C GLU A 71 -3.69 9.02 18.47
N GLY A 72 -4.69 9.81 18.87
CA GLY A 72 -4.50 11.12 19.51
C GLY A 72 -4.19 12.28 18.56
N VAL A 73 -3.95 12.02 17.27
CA VAL A 73 -3.55 13.05 16.30
C VAL A 73 -4.69 14.02 15.98
N LEU A 74 -5.89 13.49 15.80
CA LEU A 74 -7.07 14.30 15.51
C LEU A 74 -7.45 15.14 16.74
N GLU A 75 -7.36 14.54 17.92
CA GLU A 75 -7.62 15.18 19.22
C GLU A 75 -6.62 16.31 19.49
N ALA A 76 -5.38 16.16 19.04
CA ALA A 76 -4.35 17.21 19.09
C ALA A 76 -4.52 18.30 18.01
N GLY A 77 -5.56 18.22 17.17
CA GLY A 77 -5.85 19.22 16.13
C GLY A 77 -5.01 19.08 14.86
N PHE A 78 -4.36 17.93 14.67
CA PHE A 78 -3.55 17.66 13.48
C PHE A 78 -4.24 16.65 12.56
N VAL A 79 -3.85 16.68 11.28
CA VAL A 79 -4.21 15.65 10.29
C VAL A 79 -2.92 15.21 9.62
N GLN A 80 -2.69 13.91 9.58
CA GLN A 80 -1.57 13.31 8.87
C GLN A 80 -2.00 12.88 7.47
N VAL A 81 -1.12 13.13 6.50
CA VAL A 81 -1.44 13.08 5.07
C VAL A 81 -0.81 11.90 4.33
N GLY A 82 -0.38 10.84 5.04
CA GLY A 82 0.17 9.64 4.41
C GLY A 82 -0.79 8.99 3.40
N PHE A 83 -2.10 9.13 3.60
CA PHE A 83 -3.12 8.68 2.65
C PHE A 83 -3.01 9.37 1.28
N ALA A 84 -2.60 10.64 1.25
CA ALA A 84 -2.46 11.39 0.00
C ALA A 84 -1.28 10.87 -0.83
N LEU A 85 -0.19 10.48 -0.17
CA LEU A 85 0.94 9.81 -0.82
C LEU A 85 0.47 8.48 -1.43
N ALA A 86 -0.25 7.66 -0.65
CA ALA A 86 -0.77 6.38 -1.12
C ALA A 86 -1.72 6.57 -2.33
N ALA A 87 -2.59 7.57 -2.30
CA ALA A 87 -3.50 7.88 -3.41
C ALA A 87 -2.75 8.30 -4.68
N ALA A 88 -1.73 9.17 -4.57
CA ALA A 88 -0.91 9.58 -5.71
C ALA A 88 -0.18 8.39 -6.35
N VAL A 89 0.35 7.49 -5.51
CA VAL A 89 0.95 6.23 -5.95
C VAL A 89 -0.04 5.34 -6.70
N GLY A 90 -1.24 5.16 -6.14
CA GLY A 90 -2.32 4.41 -6.77
C GLY A 90 -2.67 4.95 -8.14
N ALA A 91 -2.82 6.28 -8.25
CA ALA A 91 -3.15 6.95 -9.49
C ALA A 91 -2.07 6.70 -10.56
N GLN A 92 -0.79 6.83 -10.22
CA GLN A 92 0.30 6.56 -11.16
C GLN A 92 0.28 5.09 -11.61
N TRP A 93 0.10 4.14 -10.68
CA TRP A 93 0.04 2.72 -11.02
C TRP A 93 -1.10 2.41 -11.99
N VAL A 94 -2.29 2.97 -11.78
CA VAL A 94 -3.44 2.79 -12.69
C VAL A 94 -3.13 3.38 -14.06
N ILE A 95 -2.61 4.62 -14.13
CA ILE A 95 -2.27 5.27 -15.41
C ILE A 95 -1.26 4.42 -16.18
N ASP A 96 -0.21 3.94 -15.53
CA ASP A 96 0.80 3.12 -16.19
C ASP A 96 0.21 1.80 -16.74
N GLN A 97 -0.64 1.13 -15.95
CA GLN A 97 -1.31 -0.10 -16.39
C GLN A 97 -2.21 0.16 -17.61
N VAL A 98 -3.01 1.23 -17.58
CA VAL A 98 -3.94 1.56 -18.66
C VAL A 98 -3.19 2.00 -19.94
N VAL A 99 -2.15 2.83 -19.81
CA VAL A 99 -1.45 3.42 -20.96
C VAL A 99 -0.38 2.47 -21.51
N HIS A 100 0.27 1.69 -20.65
CA HIS A 100 1.46 0.91 -21.01
C HIS A 100 1.30 -0.61 -20.79
N GLY A 101 0.20 -1.07 -20.20
CA GLY A 101 -0.01 -2.49 -19.86
C GLY A 101 0.93 -3.02 -18.77
N ARG A 102 1.68 -2.13 -18.10
CA ARG A 102 2.62 -2.44 -17.02
C ARG A 102 2.89 -1.19 -16.20
N SER A 103 3.22 -1.35 -14.92
CA SER A 103 3.64 -0.23 -14.07
C SER A 103 5.01 -0.46 -13.45
N PRO A 104 6.01 0.41 -13.72
CA PRO A 104 7.25 0.47 -12.95
C PRO A 104 7.08 1.25 -11.64
N ALA A 105 5.89 1.79 -11.33
CA ALA A 105 5.67 2.74 -10.24
C ALA A 105 6.28 2.29 -8.92
N LYS A 106 6.17 1.00 -8.56
CA LYS A 106 6.81 0.48 -7.34
C LYS A 106 8.34 0.51 -7.38
N ALA A 107 8.96 0.24 -8.53
CA ALA A 107 10.41 0.35 -8.71
C ALA A 107 10.88 1.80 -8.66
N MET A 108 10.09 2.75 -9.18
CA MET A 108 10.37 4.19 -9.10
C MET A 108 10.06 4.77 -7.70
N MET A 109 9.18 4.15 -6.92
CA MET A 109 8.87 4.56 -5.54
C MET A 109 9.92 4.17 -4.51
N MET A 110 10.70 3.12 -4.78
CA MET A 110 11.94 2.87 -4.02
C MET A 110 12.89 4.07 -4.10
N ASP A 111 12.81 4.86 -5.17
CA ASP A 111 13.57 6.10 -5.35
C ASP A 111 12.91 7.29 -4.63
N ALA A 112 11.57 7.37 -4.60
CA ALA A 112 10.83 8.41 -3.84
C ALA A 112 10.87 8.20 -2.31
N ALA A 113 11.20 6.99 -1.85
CA ALA A 113 11.54 6.70 -0.46
C ALA A 113 12.96 7.14 -0.07
N TYR A 114 13.63 7.98 -0.88
CA TYR A 114 14.80 8.74 -0.45
C TYR A 114 14.40 9.79 0.59
N GLY A 115 14.23 9.29 1.80
CA GLY A 115 13.86 9.99 3.02
C GLY A 115 14.01 9.09 4.23
N GLY A 116 15.02 8.20 4.22
CA GLY A 116 15.62 7.53 5.37
C GLY A 116 14.87 6.30 5.92
N LEU A 117 15.43 5.10 5.69
CA LEU A 117 15.50 3.99 6.65
C LEU A 117 16.46 2.90 6.10
N SER A 118 17.73 2.96 6.51
CA SER A 118 18.64 1.81 6.43
C SER A 118 18.58 1.06 7.76
N PHE A 119 18.28 -0.24 7.73
CA PHE A 119 18.34 -1.12 8.91
C PHE A 119 19.62 -1.99 8.95
N GLY A 120 20.60 -1.73 8.09
CA GLY A 120 21.95 -2.28 8.19
C GLY A 120 22.90 -1.31 8.92
N PRO A 121 24.02 -1.78 9.48
CA PRO A 121 24.96 -0.89 10.18
C PRO A 121 25.44 0.22 9.24
N LEU A 122 25.34 1.47 9.72
CA LEU A 122 25.86 2.63 8.99
C LEU A 122 27.39 2.58 9.01
N PRO A 123 28.07 2.94 7.90
CA PRO A 123 29.52 3.09 7.93
C PRO A 123 29.92 4.16 8.93
N GLU A 124 30.96 3.88 9.71
CA GLU A 124 31.51 4.85 10.67
C GLU A 124 31.97 6.11 9.94
N VAL A 125 31.46 7.25 10.40
CA VAL A 125 31.94 8.56 9.96
C VAL A 125 33.01 8.98 10.96
N ASN A 126 34.27 8.96 10.53
CA ASN A 126 35.35 9.55 11.32
C ASN A 126 35.20 11.08 11.30
N ALA A 127 35.36 11.69 12.48
CA ALA A 127 35.33 13.13 12.68
C ALA A 127 36.48 13.85 11.98
#